data_AF-A0A2M8KMM6-F1
#
_entry.id   AF-A0A2M8KMM6-F1
#
_cell.length_a   1.000
_cell.length_b   1.000
_cell.length_c   1.000
_cell.angle_alpha   90.00
_cell.angle_beta   90.00
_cell.angle_gamma   90.00
#
_symmetry.space_group_name_H-M   'P 1'
#
loop_
_entity.id
_entity.type
_entity.pdbx_description
1 polymer ?
#
loop_
_entity_poly.entity_id
_entity_poly.type
_entity_poly.pdbx_seq_one_letter_code
_entity_poly.pdbx_strand_id
1 'polypeptide(L)' 'MTSKSREYFTSLIVNSKNLNKKEKDILVRRLRGSTLARIGRRYKLTAERIRQIEEGALIKLGKKISQLLLFD' A
#
# COMPACT_ATOMS: atom_id res chain seq x y z
N MET A 1 -5.77 0.23 -15.64
CA MET A 1 -5.94 -0.97 -14.78
C MET A 1 -7.38 -1.45 -14.87
N THR A 2 -7.58 -2.73 -15.14
CA THR A 2 -8.91 -3.36 -15.11
C THR A 2 -9.41 -3.52 -13.67
N SER A 3 -10.71 -3.75 -13.47
CA SER A 3 -11.30 -4.02 -12.16
C SER A 3 -10.64 -5.22 -11.47
N LYS A 4 -10.44 -6.32 -12.21
CA LYS A 4 -9.82 -7.56 -11.73
C LYS A 4 -8.40 -7.33 -11.18
N SER A 5 -7.58 -6.51 -11.84
CA SER A 5 -6.23 -6.21 -11.32
C SER A 5 -6.29 -5.44 -10.00
N ARG A 6 -7.22 -4.49 -9.83
CA ARG A 6 -7.36 -3.73 -8.58
C ARG A 6 -7.80 -4.63 -7.42
N GLU A 7 -8.71 -5.56 -7.66
CA GLU A 7 -9.16 -6.52 -6.64
C GLU A 7 -8.02 -7.44 -6.20
N TYR A 8 -7.25 -7.97 -7.16
CA TYR A 8 -6.06 -8.76 -6.87
C TYR A 8 -5.04 -8.01 -6.00
N PHE A 9 -4.68 -6.77 -6.37
CA PHE A 9 -3.74 -6.00 -5.56
C PHE A 9 -4.32 -5.60 -4.20
N THR A 10 -5.63 -5.33 -4.15
CA THR A 10 -6.31 -5.05 -2.87
C THR A 10 -6.22 -6.25 -1.94
N SER A 11 -6.52 -7.46 -2.43
CA SER A 11 -6.43 -8.68 -1.61
C SER A 11 -4.99 -8.95 -1.16
N LEU A 12 -4.01 -8.77 -2.05
CA LEU A 12 -2.58 -8.89 -1.73
C LEU A 12 -2.16 -7.93 -0.60
N ILE A 13 -2.57 -6.65 -0.67
CA ILE A 13 -2.27 -5.64 0.36
C ILE A 13 -2.96 -6.01 1.68
N VAL A 14 -4.25 -6.35 1.65
CA VAL A 14 -5.05 -6.66 2.85
C VAL A 14 -4.49 -7.88 3.58
N ASN A 15 -4.08 -8.91 2.84
CA ASN A 15 -3.56 -10.16 3.38
C ASN A 15 -2.07 -10.10 3.76
N SER A 16 -1.37 -9.01 3.47
CA SER A 16 0.04 -8.86 3.84
C SER A 16 0.22 -8.80 5.36
N LYS A 17 0.99 -9.74 5.93
CA LYS A 17 1.32 -9.75 7.37
C LYS A 17 2.35 -8.69 7.76
N ASN A 18 3.13 -8.20 6.79
CA ASN A 18 4.25 -7.28 7.03
C ASN A 18 3.84 -5.80 7.05
N LEU A 19 2.57 -5.54 6.70
CA LEU A 19 1.99 -4.20 6.71
C LEU A 19 1.10 -4.02 7.93
N ASN A 20 1.25 -2.89 8.60
CA ASN A 20 0.31 -2.50 9.65
C ASN A 20 -1.01 -1.98 9.06
N LYS A 21 -2.02 -1.80 9.91
CA LYS A 21 -3.36 -1.35 9.49
C LYS A 21 -3.35 -0.01 8.74
N LYS A 22 -2.46 0.91 9.11
CA LYS A 22 -2.34 2.23 8.49
C LYS A 22 -1.71 2.14 7.11
N GLU A 23 -0.64 1.37 6.96
CA GLU A 23 0.03 1.11 5.68
C GLU A 23 -0.93 0.45 4.69
N LYS A 24 -1.69 -0.55 5.14
CA LYS A 24 -2.72 -1.20 4.33
C LYS A 24 -3.78 -0.21 3.83
N ASP A 25 -4.34 0.61 4.72
CA ASP A 25 -5.38 1.59 4.32
C ASP A 25 -4.83 2.62 3.33
N ILE A 26 -3.59 3.12 3.55
CA ILE A 26 -2.95 4.07 2.63
C ILE A 26 -2.80 3.45 1.24
N LEU A 27 -2.21 2.24 1.14
CA LEU A 27 -2.02 1.58 -0.16
C LEU A 27 -3.35 1.27 -0.86
N VAL A 28 -4.37 0.77 -0.14
CA VAL A 28 -5.69 0.49 -0.72
C VAL A 28 -6.34 1.78 -1.24
N ARG A 29 -6.24 2.89 -0.51
CA ARG A 29 -6.78 4.19 -0.96
C ARG A 29 -6.05 4.72 -2.18
N ARG A 30 -4.72 4.58 -2.22
CA ARG A 30 -3.90 4.97 -3.37
C ARG A 30 -4.25 4.16 -4.61
N LEU A 31 -4.41 2.84 -4.46
CA LEU A 31 -4.88 1.94 -5.52
C LEU A 31 -6.27 2.31 -6.05
N ARG A 32 -7.14 2.85 -5.18
CA ARG A 32 -8.48 3.37 -5.54
C ARG A 32 -8.47 4.82 -6.06
N GLY A 33 -7.30 5.43 -6.26
CA GLY A 33 -7.17 6.77 -6.84
C GLY A 33 -7.27 7.94 -5.86
N SER A 34 -7.20 7.70 -4.55
CA SER A 34 -7.14 8.81 -3.58
C SER A 34 -5.79 9.53 -3.63
N THR A 35 -5.83 10.87 -3.54
CA THR A 35 -4.61 11.69 -3.48
C THR A 35 -3.97 11.64 -2.10
N LEU A 36 -2.65 11.87 -2.05
CA LEU A 36 -1.88 11.94 -0.80
C LEU A 36 -2.45 12.98 0.17
N ALA A 37 -2.85 14.15 -0.33
CA ALA A 37 -3.49 15.20 0.47
C ALA A 37 -4.83 14.74 1.06
N ARG A 38 -5.66 14.03 0.28
CA ARG A 38 -6.95 13.50 0.77
C ARG A 38 -6.76 12.47 1.88
N ILE A 39 -5.76 11.60 1.75
CA ILE A 39 -5.40 10.61 2.76
C ILE A 39 -4.79 11.30 3.98
N GLY A 40 -3.93 12.29 3.77
CA GLY A 40 -3.29 13.08 4.82
C GLY A 40 -4.30 13.77 5.74
N ARG A 41 -5.36 14.37 5.18
CA ARG A 41 -6.46 14.95 5.96
C ARG A 41 -7.11 13.96 6.93
N ARG A 42 -7.33 12.71 6.52
CA ARG A 42 -7.91 11.65 7.38
C ARG A 42 -6.99 11.31 8.56
N TYR A 43 -5.68 11.35 8.35
CA TYR A 43 -4.69 11.00 9.37
C TYR A 43 -4.09 12.20 10.10
N LYS A 44 -4.55 13.43 9.81
CA LYS A 44 -3.95 14.69 10.29
C LYS A 44 -2.43 14.74 9.99
N LEU A 45 -2.05 14.28 8.80
CA LEU A 45 -0.67 14.26 8.32
C LEU A 45 -0.52 15.05 7.03
N THR A 46 0.70 15.53 6.77
CA THR A 46 1.04 16.16 5.49
C THR A 46 1.03 15.13 4.36
N ALA A 47 0.80 15.59 3.13
CA ALA A 47 0.87 14.74 1.95
C ALA A 47 2.24 14.04 1.83
N GLU A 48 3.31 14.76 2.16
CA GLU A 48 4.67 14.22 2.16
C GLU A 48 4.85 13.10 3.18
N ARG A 49 4.30 13.26 4.39
CA ARG A 49 4.36 12.17 5.38
C ARG A 49 3.58 10.94 4.93
N ILE A 50 2.47 11.10 4.22
CA ILE A 50 1.76 9.97 3.60
C ILE A 50 2.60 9.33 2.49
N ARG A 51 3.30 10.12 1.65
CA ARG A 51 4.20 9.63 0.61
C ARG A 51 5.31 8.74 1.18
N GLN A 52 5.95 9.19 2.26
CA GLN A 52 6.99 8.42 2.96
C GLN A 52 6.46 7.08 3.51
N ILE A 53 5.25 7.08 4.07
CA ILE A 53 4.62 5.86 4.57
C ILE A 53 4.26 4.93 3.42
N GLU A 54 3.73 5.46 2.31
CA GLU A 54 3.45 4.70 1.09
C GLU A 54 4.72 4.03 0.55
N GLU A 55 5.82 4.79 0.42
CA GLU A 55 7.11 4.29 -0.05
C GLU A 55 7.65 3.16 0.84
N GLY A 56 7.68 3.36 2.16
CA GLY A 56 8.09 2.32 3.10
C GLY A 56 7.20 1.07 3.04
N ALA A 57 5.89 1.23 2.86
CA ALA A 57 4.96 0.12 2.72
C ALA A 57 5.17 -0.65 1.40
N LEU A 58 5.43 0.03 0.29
CA LEU A 58 5.75 -0.60 -0.99
C LEU A 58 7.05 -1.40 -0.92
N ILE A 59 8.09 -0.87 -0.27
CA ILE A 59 9.34 -1.60 -0.05
C ILE A 59 9.10 -2.89 0.75
N LYS A 60 8.31 -2.81 1.84
CA LYS A 60 7.95 -4.00 2.64
C LYS A 60 7.19 -5.04 1.83
N LEU A 61 6.29 -4.60 0.96
CA LEU A 61 5.50 -5.47 0.09
C LEU A 61 6.39 -6.12 -0.99
N GLY A 62 7.26 -5.33 -1.62
CA GLY A 62 8.21 -5.79 -2.64
C GLY A 62 9.24 -6.77 -2.11
N LYS A 63 9.85 -6.52 -0.94
CA LYS A 63 10.81 -7.44 -0.32
C LYS A 63 10.26 -8.85 -0.12
N LYS A 64 8.97 -9.00 0.21
CA LYS A 64 8.34 -10.32 0.34
C LYS A 64 8.19 -11.02 -1.00
N ILE A 65 7.83 -10.29 -2.06
CA ILE A 65 7.73 -10.86 -3.41
C ILE A 65 9.10 -11.33 -3.86
N SER A 66 10.14 -10.51 -3.68
CA SER A 66 11.52 -10.90 -3.98
C SER A 66 11.98 -12.09 -3.15
N GLN A 67 11.62 -12.17 -1.86
CA GLN A 67 11.97 -13.31 -1.01
C GLN A 67 11.28 -14.60 -1.48
N LEU A 68 10.00 -14.55 -1.86
CA LEU A 68 9.29 -15.72 -2.40
C LEU A 68 9.97 -16.23 -3.68
N LEU A 69 10.37 -15.33 -4.58
CA LEU A 69 11.05 -15.67 -5.84
C LEU A 69 12.50 -16.16 -5.67
N LEU A 70 13.11 -15.98 -4.50
CA LEU A 70 14.50 -16.38 -4.21
C LEU A 70 14.60 -17.79 -3.59
N PHE A 71 13.46 -18.37 -3.18
CA PHE A 71 13.37 -19.69 -2.55
C PHE A 71 12.45 -20.66 -3.33
N ASP A 72 12.03 -20.28 -4.54
CA ASP A 72 11.43 -21.16 -5.55
C ASP A 72 12.51 -21.51 -6.60
#